data_AF-A0A4V6DXX5-F1
#
_entry.id   AF-A0A4V6DXX5-F1
#
_cell.length_a   1.000
_cell.length_b   1.000
_cell.length_c   1.000
_cell.angle_alpha   90.00
_cell.angle_beta   90.00
_cell.angle_gamma   90.00
#
_symmetry.space_group_name_H-M   'P 1'
#
loop_
_entity.id
_entity.type
_entity.pdbx_description
1 polymer ?
#
loop_
_entity_poly.entity_id
_entity_poly.type
_entity_poly.pdbx_seq_one_letter_code
_entity_poly.pdbx_strand_id
1 'polypeptide(L)' 'MNSLTTLSDGETYADVRFGDDFIVTIDRTARKDAITIRVFHPDTPETPVGEHHLNLSLDDDSGLGTPSESTDPTGALG' A
#
# COMPACT_ATOMS: atom_id res chain seq x y z
N MET A 1 -10.91 -23.44 -7.29
CA MET A 1 -9.92 -22.68 -8.07
C MET A 1 -10.25 -21.23 -7.86
N ASN A 2 -9.39 -20.47 -7.17
CA ASN A 2 -9.64 -19.06 -6.94
C ASN A 2 -9.18 -18.29 -8.18
N SER A 3 -10.10 -17.55 -8.80
CA SER A 3 -9.81 -16.69 -9.95
C SER A 3 -9.33 -15.33 -9.45
N LEU A 4 -8.28 -14.80 -10.06
CA LEU A 4 -7.83 -13.43 -9.83
C LEU A 4 -8.33 -12.57 -10.99
N THR A 5 -9.12 -11.54 -10.67
CA THR A 5 -9.61 -10.58 -11.66
C THR A 5 -9.21 -9.18 -11.25
N THR A 6 -8.77 -8.38 -12.21
CA THR A 6 -8.36 -7.00 -11.97
C THR A 6 -9.14 -6.06 -12.88
N LEU A 7 -9.64 -4.96 -12.31
CA LEU A 7 -10.18 -3.82 -13.04
C LEU A 7 -9.37 -2.59 -12.63
N SER A 8 -8.77 -1.88 -13.58
CA SER A 8 -7.95 -0.71 -13.29
C SER A 8 -8.22 0.40 -14.30
N ASP A 9 -8.06 1.65 -13.86
CA ASP A 9 -8.04 2.83 -14.72
C ASP A 9 -6.70 3.00 -15.47
N GLY A 10 -5.69 2.19 -15.12
CA GLY A 10 -4.33 2.24 -15.69
C GLY A 10 -3.40 3.27 -15.06
N GLU A 11 -3.86 4.08 -14.10
CA GLU A 11 -3.10 5.22 -13.57
C GLU A 11 -3.16 5.34 -12.05
N THR A 12 -4.36 5.38 -11.46
CA THR A 12 -4.56 5.81 -10.07
C THR A 12 -5.41 4.87 -9.24
N TYR A 13 -6.10 3.94 -9.89
CA TYR A 13 -7.08 3.09 -9.25
C TYR A 13 -7.03 1.65 -9.79
N ALA A 14 -7.15 0.67 -8.89
CA ALA A 14 -7.38 -0.71 -9.25
C ALA A 14 -8.21 -1.47 -8.21
N ASP A 15 -9.17 -2.24 -8.69
CA ASP A 15 -9.87 -3.28 -7.94
C ASP A 15 -9.29 -4.64 -8.30
N VAL A 16 -8.90 -5.40 -7.28
CA VAL A 16 -8.40 -6.77 -7.38
C VAL A 16 -9.37 -7.67 -6.64
N ARG A 17 -10.00 -8.60 -7.35
CA ARG A 17 -10.92 -9.59 -6.78
C ARG A 17 -10.26 -10.96 -6.75
N PHE A 18 -10.28 -11.60 -5.59
CA PHE A 18 -9.80 -12.97 -5.41
C PHE A 18 -10.99 -13.88 -5.13
N GLY A 19 -11.49 -14.54 -6.18
CA GLY A 19 -12.70 -15.36 -6.11
C GLY A 19 -13.89 -14.57 -5.56
N ASP A 20 -14.56 -15.14 -4.57
CA ASP A 20 -15.68 -14.54 -3.84
C ASP A 20 -15.31 -14.21 -2.38
N ASP A 21 -14.01 -14.23 -2.05
CA ASP A 21 -13.55 -14.09 -0.67
C ASP A 21 -13.32 -12.62 -0.31
N PHE A 22 -12.59 -11.89 -1.16
CA PHE A 22 -12.24 -10.49 -0.90
C PHE A 22 -12.11 -9.66 -2.17
N ILE A 23 -12.40 -8.36 -2.02
CA ILE A 23 -12.10 -7.30 -2.99
C ILE A 23 -11.05 -6.39 -2.35
N VAL A 24 -9.96 -6.15 -3.05
CA VAL A 24 -8.90 -5.22 -2.64
C VAL A 24 -8.94 -4.02 -3.57
N THR A 25 -9.10 -2.83 -3.03
CA THR A 25 -9.03 -1.59 -3.80
C THR A 25 -7.71 -0.88 -3.50
N ILE A 26 -7.05 -0.41 -4.55
CA ILE A 26 -5.81 0.34 -4.50
C ILE A 26 -6.12 1.72 -5.09
N ASP A 27 -5.97 2.75 -4.28
CA ASP A 27 -6.40 4.12 -4.61
C ASP A 27 -5.30 5.13 -4.24
N ARG A 28 -4.72 5.75 -5.28
CA ARG A 28 -3.72 6.83 -5.15
C ARG A 28 -4.37 8.21 -5.03
N THR A 29 -5.66 8.34 -5.31
CA THR A 29 -6.38 9.63 -5.31
C THR A 29 -6.93 9.98 -3.93
N ALA A 30 -7.18 8.98 -3.08
CA ALA A 30 -7.67 9.19 -1.71
C ALA A 30 -6.75 10.10 -0.87
N ARG A 31 -5.44 10.06 -1.12
CA ARG A 31 -4.43 10.82 -0.38
C ARG A 31 -3.32 11.28 -1.33
N LYS A 32 -2.90 12.55 -1.20
CA LYS A 32 -1.82 13.10 -2.03
C LYS A 32 -0.45 12.52 -1.70
N ASP A 33 -0.27 12.08 -0.46
CA ASP A 33 0.99 11.65 0.16
C ASP A 33 1.08 10.13 0.35
N ALA A 34 0.07 9.36 -0.04
CA ALA A 34 0.02 7.94 0.21
C ALA A 34 -0.84 7.19 -0.82
N ILE A 35 -0.50 5.92 -1.04
CA ILE A 35 -1.40 4.97 -1.70
C ILE A 35 -2.25 4.32 -0.61
N THR A 36 -3.56 4.36 -0.80
CA THR A 36 -4.51 3.71 0.11
C THR A 36 -4.89 2.35 -0.42
N ILE A 37 -4.76 1.32 0.40
CA ILE A 37 -5.18 -0.05 0.10
C ILE A 37 -6.30 -0.41 1.07
N ARG A 38 -7.46 -0.82 0.54
CA ARG A 38 -8.61 -1.26 1.34
C ARG A 38 -9.00 -2.66 0.95
N VAL A 39 -9.36 -3.47 1.94
CA VAL A 39 -9.86 -4.83 1.76
C VAL A 39 -11.31 -4.87 2.19
N PHE A 40 -12.17 -5.46 1.36
CA PHE A 40 -13.61 -5.59 1.57
C PHE A 40 -14.01 -7.05 1.48
N HIS A 41 -14.95 -7.45 2.35
CA HIS A 41 -15.69 -8.69 2.17
C HIS A 41 -16.85 -8.43 1.19
N PRO A 42 -17.09 -9.27 0.17
CA PRO A 42 -18.12 -9.02 -0.85
C PRO A 42 -19.54 -8.89 -0.30
N ASP A 43 -19.84 -9.56 0.82
CA ASP A 43 -21.16 -9.46 1.48
C ASP A 43 -21.37 -8.13 2.23
N THR A 44 -20.29 -7.39 2.52
CA THR A 44 -20.34 -6.12 3.26
C THR A 44 -19.41 -5.08 2.61
N PRO A 45 -19.67 -4.67 1.35
CA PRO A 45 -18.75 -3.83 0.57
C PRO A 45 -18.70 -2.37 1.04
N GLU A 46 -19.69 -1.94 1.82
CA GLU A 46 -19.80 -0.57 2.34
C GLU A 46 -18.73 -0.23 3.38
N THR A 47 -18.10 -1.24 4.00
CA THR A 47 -17.15 -1.06 5.09
C THR A 47 -15.90 -1.92 4.86
N PRO A 48 -14.70 -1.31 4.81
CA PRO A 48 -13.48 -2.09 4.67
C PRO A 48 -13.22 -2.91 5.93
N VAL A 49 -12.86 -4.18 5.74
CA VAL A 49 -12.40 -5.08 6.82
C VAL A 49 -10.92 -4.83 7.17
N GLY A 50 -10.19 -4.14 6.30
CA GLY A 50 -8.83 -3.67 6.55
C GLY A 50 -8.49 -2.47 5.67
N GLU A 51 -7.70 -1.54 6.21
CA GLU A 51 -7.21 -0.36 5.51
C GLU A 51 -5.73 -0.14 5.85
N HIS A 52 -4.91 0.08 4.81
CA HIS A 52 -3.48 0.33 4.93
C HIS A 52 -3.10 1.53 4.06
N HIS A 53 -2.22 2.38 4.59
CA HIS A 53 -1.66 3.51 3.86
C HIS A 53 -0.17 3.29 3.63
N LEU A 54 0.23 3.27 2.37
CA LEU A 54 1.62 3.24 1.98
C LEU A 54 2.05 4.67 1.71
N ASN A 55 2.73 5.27 2.68
CA ASN A 55 3.24 6.63 2.53
C ASN A 55 4.24 6.68 1.37
N LEU A 56 4.05 7.66 0.51
CA LEU A 56 5.00 7.99 -0.53
C LEU A 56 6.01 8.94 0.11
N SER A 57 7.24 8.48 0.31
CA SER A 57 8.35 9.39 0.53
C SER A 57 8.47 10.23 -0.73
N LEU A 58 7.95 11.46 -0.69
CA LEU A 58 8.30 12.46 -1.68
C LEU A 58 9.72 12.88 -1.30
N ASP A 59 10.70 12.10 -1.74
CA ASP A 59 12.05 12.62 -1.80
C ASP A 59 11.97 13.82 -2.75
N ASP A 60 11.96 15.02 -2.19
CA ASP A 60 12.30 16.23 -2.95
C ASP A 60 13.71 15.97 -3.47
N ASP A 61 13.83 15.53 -4.73
CA ASP A 61 15.09 15.35 -5.44
C ASP A 61 15.69 16.73 -5.78
N SER A 62 15.95 17.51 -4.73
CA SER A 62 16.74 18.73 -4.74
C SER A 62 17.61 18.79 -3.49
N GLY A 63 18.47 17.79 -3.32
CA GLY A 63 19.51 17.86 -2.32
C GLY A 63 20.25 16.55 -2.12
N LEU A 64 21.49 16.48 -2.61
CA LEU A 64 22.49 15.54 -2.14
C LEU A 64 22.43 15.45 -0.60
N GLY A 65 21.93 14.33 -0.08
CA GLY A 65 21.98 13.96 1.32
C GLY A 65 22.63 12.59 1.43
N THR A 66 23.82 12.56 2.01
CA THR A 66 24.68 11.38 2.19
C THR A 66 23.95 10.16 2.73
N PRO A 67 24.37 8.91 2.37
CA PRO A 67 23.88 7.72 3.04
C PRO A 67 24.17 7.86 4.54
N SER A 68 23.12 7.85 5.37
CA SER A 68 23.32 7.76 6.81
C SER A 68 23.84 6.36 7.12
N GLU A 69 25.09 6.31 7.58
CA GLU A 69 25.73 5.12 8.10
C GLU A 69 24.94 4.67 9.34
N SER A 70 24.26 3.54 9.24
CA SER A 70 23.58 2.90 10.38
C SER A 70 24.65 2.35 11.31
N THR A 71 25.01 3.09 12.36
CA THR A 71 25.70 2.50 13.52
C THR A 71 24.70 1.64 14.30
N ASP A 72 24.82 0.34 14.10
CA ASP A 72 24.19 -0.72 14.88
C ASP A 72 24.77 -0.72 16.32
N PRO A 73 23.97 -0.61 17.39
CA PRO A 73 24.45 -0.83 18.75
C PRO A 73 24.30 -2.31 19.10
N THR A 74 25.05 -3.20 18.45
CA THR A 74 25.10 -4.61 18.83
C THR A 74 26.33 -4.91 19.69
N GLY A 75 26.09 -5.01 21.01
CA GLY A 75 26.71 -6.01 21.88
C GLY A 75 28.14 -5.77 22.35
N ALA A 76 28.30 -5.09 23.49
CA ALA A 76 29.44 -5.33 24.36
C ALA A 76 29.19 -6.62 25.18
N LEU A 77 29.71 -7.75 24.68
CA LEU A 77 30.11 -8.88 25.51
C LEU A 77 31.62 -9.02 25.33
N GLY A 78 32.36 -8.73 26.40
CA GLY A 78 33.82 -8.80 26.48
C GLY A 78 34.33 -8.13 27.75
#